data_AF-X8APA1-F1
#
_entry.id   AF-X8APA1-F1
#
_cell.length_a   1.000
_cell.length_b   1.000
_cell.length_c   1.000
_cell.angle_alpha   90.00
_cell.angle_beta   90.00
_cell.angle_gamma   90.00
#
_symmetry.space_group_name_H-M   'P 1'
#
loop_
_entity.id
_entity.type
_entity.pdbx_description
1 polymer ?
#
loop_
_entity_poly.entity_id
_entity_poly.type
_entity_poly.pdbx_seq_one_letter_code
_entity_poly.pdbx_strand_id
1 'polypeptide(L)'
;MFRKPWKVRDLLRLWGKDWALFTQFWKETSTTLMALADGVDLLFTGVLGEQAAANIAEYYGIPLATLHTYPMRANGQLATFLPTPVGRSVVTMSEWLEMPLTKKLADAQRRELGLPKAKGLPSRRITERGSLEIQAYDEVCFPGLAAEWARFDSQRPFVGALTVESTTDTDDEVASWIAAGTPPIFFGFGSMPVASPVDTLAMISAACAELGERALVCAGGTDFARAPTSNTSRWSAR
;
A
#
# COMPACT_ATOMS: atom_id res chain seq x y z
N MET A 1 24.34 10.54 -12.21
CA MET A 1 25.12 9.48 -12.89
C MET A 1 24.18 8.71 -13.85
N PHE A 2 23.83 9.30 -15.01
CA PHE A 2 22.99 8.67 -16.04
C PHE A 2 23.91 8.26 -17.21
N ARG A 3 24.16 6.96 -17.41
CA ARG A 3 25.24 6.52 -18.33
C ARG A 3 24.89 5.45 -19.37
N LYS A 4 23.61 5.19 -19.69
CA LYS A 4 23.27 4.20 -20.73
C LYS A 4 22.00 4.59 -21.54
N PRO A 5 22.11 5.13 -22.77
CA PRO A 5 20.96 5.55 -23.58
C PRO A 5 20.05 4.39 -24.03
N TRP A 6 20.53 3.15 -24.02
CA TRP A 6 19.70 1.95 -24.32
C TRP A 6 18.71 1.61 -23.21
N LYS A 7 19.00 1.96 -21.94
CA LYS A 7 18.05 1.80 -20.83
C LYS A 7 16.84 2.73 -20.96
N VAL A 8 16.91 3.82 -21.73
CA VAL A 8 15.79 4.75 -21.90
C VAL A 8 14.66 4.10 -22.70
N ARG A 9 14.97 3.31 -23.73
CA ARG A 9 13.96 2.58 -24.50
C ARG A 9 13.31 1.47 -23.69
N ASP A 10 14.09 0.76 -22.89
CA ASP A 10 13.57 -0.27 -21.99
C ASP A 10 12.72 0.35 -20.88
N LEU A 11 13.16 1.46 -20.29
CA LEU A 11 12.37 2.24 -19.33
C LEU A 11 11.09 2.76 -19.97
N LEU A 12 11.13 3.37 -21.15
CA LEU A 12 9.93 3.83 -21.87
C LEU A 12 8.98 2.68 -22.23
N ARG A 13 9.51 1.50 -22.59
CA ARG A 13 8.71 0.31 -22.89
C ARG A 13 8.08 -0.29 -21.64
N LEU A 14 8.82 -0.37 -20.54
CA LEU A 14 8.31 -0.78 -19.22
C LEU A 14 7.23 0.20 -18.77
N TRP A 15 7.51 1.50 -18.84
CA TRP A 15 6.56 2.55 -18.54
C TRP A 15 5.30 2.46 -19.41
N GLY A 16 5.43 2.16 -20.70
CA GLY A 16 4.29 1.93 -21.60
C GLY A 16 3.48 0.68 -21.24
N LYS A 17 4.12 -0.42 -20.82
CA LYS A 17 3.44 -1.63 -20.35
C LYS A 17 2.74 -1.40 -19.01
N ASP A 18 3.44 -0.77 -18.07
CA ASP A 18 2.91 -0.40 -16.76
C ASP A 18 1.73 0.55 -16.91
N TRP A 19 1.81 1.50 -17.85
CA TRP A 19 0.73 2.41 -18.19
C TRP A 19 -0.50 1.70 -18.80
N ALA A 20 -0.27 0.72 -19.67
CA ALA A 20 -1.34 -0.08 -20.25
C ALA A 20 -2.04 -0.93 -19.17
N LEU A 21 -1.26 -1.59 -18.31
CA LEU A 21 -1.77 -2.35 -17.17
C LEU A 21 -2.55 -1.46 -16.19
N PHE A 22 -2.01 -0.28 -15.87
CA PHE A 22 -2.69 0.69 -15.02
C PHE A 22 -4.01 1.18 -15.62
N THR A 23 -4.01 1.46 -16.92
CA THR A 23 -5.23 1.87 -17.65
C THR A 23 -6.27 0.74 -17.68
N GLN A 24 -5.83 -0.50 -17.92
CA GLN A 24 -6.70 -1.67 -17.89
C GLN A 24 -7.29 -1.88 -16.50
N PHE A 25 -6.46 -1.90 -15.46
CA PHE A 25 -6.88 -2.03 -14.07
C PHE A 25 -7.89 -0.94 -13.69
N TRP A 26 -7.64 0.31 -14.09
CA TRP A 26 -8.58 1.41 -13.85
C TRP A 26 -9.93 1.15 -14.51
N LYS A 27 -9.95 0.70 -15.76
CA LYS A 27 -11.18 0.44 -16.52
C LYS A 27 -11.97 -0.74 -15.94
N GLU A 28 -11.29 -1.82 -15.60
CA GLU A 28 -11.89 -3.01 -14.99
C GLU A 28 -12.45 -2.69 -13.61
N THR A 29 -11.68 -1.98 -12.78
CA THR A 29 -12.12 -1.50 -11.47
C THR A 29 -13.33 -0.58 -11.60
N SER A 30 -13.31 0.36 -12.55
CA SER A 30 -14.42 1.29 -12.77
C SER A 30 -15.70 0.55 -13.19
N THR A 31 -15.60 -0.35 -14.17
CA THR A 31 -16.74 -1.15 -14.64
C THR A 31 -17.32 -2.01 -13.52
N THR A 32 -16.47 -2.68 -12.77
CA THR A 32 -16.87 -3.59 -11.69
C THR A 32 -17.52 -2.82 -10.55
N LEU A 33 -16.87 -1.73 -10.08
CA LEU A 33 -17.42 -0.90 -9.02
C LEU A 33 -18.73 -0.23 -9.43
N MET A 34 -18.87 0.21 -10.68
CA MET A 34 -20.14 0.76 -11.17
C MET A 34 -21.28 -0.26 -11.06
N ALA A 35 -21.04 -1.52 -11.46
CA ALA A 35 -22.06 -2.56 -11.41
C ALA A 35 -22.43 -2.97 -9.98
N LEU A 36 -21.49 -2.89 -9.05
CA LEU A 36 -21.68 -3.31 -7.66
C LEU A 36 -22.15 -2.18 -6.72
N ALA A 37 -21.98 -0.92 -7.10
CA ALA A 37 -22.32 0.23 -6.26
C ALA A 37 -23.78 0.68 -6.38
N ASP A 38 -24.58 0.08 -7.26
CA ASP A 38 -26.01 0.37 -7.32
C ASP A 38 -26.72 -0.18 -6.07
N GLY A 39 -27.40 0.69 -5.32
CA GLY A 39 -28.12 0.33 -4.09
C GLY A 39 -27.26 0.12 -2.84
N VAL A 40 -25.97 0.44 -2.85
CA VAL A 40 -25.13 0.36 -1.63
C VAL A 40 -25.17 1.65 -0.82
N ASP A 41 -25.11 1.54 0.51
CA ASP A 41 -25.15 2.71 1.41
C ASP A 41 -23.77 3.37 1.62
N LEU A 42 -22.69 2.68 1.26
CA LEU A 42 -21.31 3.14 1.47
C LEU A 42 -20.37 2.49 0.45
N LEU A 43 -19.47 3.31 -0.11
CA LEU A 43 -18.32 2.79 -0.84
C LEU A 43 -17.06 2.87 0.02
N PHE A 44 -16.36 1.74 0.16
CA PHE A 44 -15.12 1.64 0.92
C PHE A 44 -13.95 1.30 0.00
N THR A 45 -12.81 1.98 0.16
CA THR A 45 -11.66 1.80 -0.73
C THR A 45 -10.33 1.93 0.00
N GLY A 46 -9.35 1.11 -0.40
CA GLY A 46 -7.95 1.31 -0.02
C GLY A 46 -7.28 2.37 -0.90
N VAL A 47 -5.97 2.54 -0.73
CA VAL A 47 -5.18 3.52 -1.52
C VAL A 47 -5.27 3.25 -3.03
N LEU A 48 -5.25 1.98 -3.43
CA LEU A 48 -5.35 1.58 -4.83
C LEU A 48 -6.80 1.70 -5.31
N GLY A 49 -7.02 2.54 -6.32
CA GLY A 49 -8.36 2.77 -6.89
C GLY A 49 -9.18 3.86 -6.18
N GLU A 50 -8.61 4.52 -5.16
CA GLU A 50 -9.30 5.56 -4.37
C GLU A 50 -9.98 6.62 -5.25
N GLN A 51 -9.31 7.09 -6.29
CA GLN A 51 -9.86 8.10 -7.20
C GLN A 51 -11.01 7.58 -8.07
N ALA A 52 -10.93 6.31 -8.51
CA ALA A 52 -11.98 5.69 -9.31
C ALA A 52 -13.24 5.48 -8.46
N ALA A 53 -13.05 5.00 -7.23
CA ALA A 53 -14.10 4.87 -6.22
C ALA A 53 -14.72 6.23 -5.88
N ALA A 54 -13.91 7.28 -5.68
CA ALA A 54 -14.41 8.62 -5.39
C ALA A 54 -15.32 9.18 -6.50
N ASN A 55 -14.98 8.97 -7.77
CA ASN A 55 -15.83 9.39 -8.89
C ASN A 55 -17.16 8.60 -8.92
N ILE A 56 -17.13 7.30 -8.62
CA ILE A 56 -18.33 6.46 -8.58
C ILE A 56 -19.22 6.82 -7.40
N ALA A 57 -18.64 7.07 -6.23
CA ALA A 57 -19.36 7.56 -5.06
C ALA A 57 -20.03 8.91 -5.33
N GLU A 58 -19.35 9.82 -6.03
CA GLU A 58 -19.93 11.09 -6.49
C GLU A 58 -21.09 10.87 -7.47
N TYR A 59 -20.94 9.94 -8.42
CA TYR A 59 -21.97 9.61 -9.41
C TYR A 59 -23.26 9.07 -8.76
N TYR A 60 -23.14 8.10 -7.86
CA TYR A 60 -24.29 7.51 -7.16
C TYR A 60 -24.80 8.36 -5.98
N GLY A 61 -24.07 9.41 -5.60
CA GLY A 61 -24.43 10.23 -4.44
C GLY A 61 -24.23 9.52 -3.09
N ILE A 62 -23.42 8.46 -3.04
CA ILE A 62 -23.21 7.64 -1.84
C ILE A 62 -21.99 8.11 -1.03
N PRO A 63 -21.99 7.93 0.31
CA PRO A 63 -20.83 8.15 1.15
C PRO A 63 -19.59 7.36 0.68
N LEU A 64 -18.41 7.93 0.91
CA LEU A 64 -17.12 7.30 0.64
C LEU A 64 -16.33 7.19 1.96
N ALA A 65 -15.73 6.04 2.20
CA ALA A 65 -14.73 5.83 3.24
C ALA A 65 -13.42 5.30 2.61
N THR A 66 -12.29 5.90 2.97
CA THR A 66 -10.96 5.50 2.50
C THR A 66 -10.16 4.87 3.63
N LEU A 67 -9.33 3.87 3.32
CA LEU A 67 -8.44 3.21 4.27
C LEU A 67 -6.98 3.50 3.89
N HIS A 68 -6.25 4.15 4.78
CA HIS A 68 -4.83 4.45 4.61
C HIS A 68 -4.00 3.64 5.61
N THR A 69 -3.05 2.86 5.10
CA THR A 69 -2.11 2.07 5.92
C THR A 69 -0.82 2.84 6.24
N TYR A 70 -0.70 4.07 5.76
CA TYR A 70 0.35 5.04 6.09
C TYR A 70 -0.19 6.47 5.86
N PRO A 71 0.47 7.53 6.38
CA PRO A 71 0.00 8.91 6.28
C PRO A 71 -0.05 9.47 4.84
N MET A 72 -1.08 9.11 4.06
CA MET A 72 -1.23 9.47 2.65
C MET A 72 -1.44 10.95 2.40
N ARG A 73 -2.11 11.64 3.32
CA ARG A 73 -2.50 13.05 3.16
C ARG A 73 -1.39 13.98 3.60
N ALA A 74 -1.33 15.18 3.03
CA ALA A 74 -0.34 16.18 3.38
C ALA A 74 -0.25 16.41 4.90
N ASN A 75 0.94 16.18 5.46
CA ASN A 75 1.22 16.25 6.90
C ASN A 75 2.68 16.65 7.16
N GLY A 76 2.99 17.07 8.39
CA GLY A 76 4.33 17.44 8.82
C GLY A 76 5.20 16.29 9.32
N GLN A 77 4.65 15.09 9.52
CA GLN A 77 5.28 14.02 10.29
C GLN A 77 6.00 12.97 9.44
N LEU A 78 5.87 13.02 8.11
CA LEU A 78 6.62 12.13 7.21
C LEU A 78 8.07 12.56 7.01
N ALA A 79 8.36 13.85 7.13
CA ALA A 79 9.71 14.42 6.99
C ALA A 79 10.04 15.24 8.24
N THR A 80 10.13 14.58 9.39
CA THR A 80 10.33 15.21 10.71
C THR A 80 11.63 16.02 10.82
N PHE A 81 12.60 15.79 9.93
CA PHE A 81 13.82 16.59 9.80
C PHE A 81 13.59 17.97 9.14
N LEU A 82 12.39 18.24 8.61
CA LEU A 82 11.99 19.51 8.03
C LEU A 82 10.97 20.22 8.92
N PRO A 83 10.91 21.56 8.89
CA PRO A 83 9.80 22.29 9.51
C PRO A 83 8.44 21.82 8.95
N THR A 84 7.44 21.66 9.82
CA THR A 84 6.10 21.15 9.47
C THR A 84 5.47 21.74 8.20
N PRO A 85 5.51 23.07 7.95
CA PRO A 85 4.95 23.63 6.71
C PRO A 85 5.66 23.14 5.45
N VAL A 86 6.98 22.89 5.54
CA VAL A 86 7.79 22.37 4.44
C VAL A 86 7.45 20.90 4.21
N GLY A 87 7.38 20.10 5.28
CA GLY A 87 6.96 18.68 5.18
C GLY A 87 5.61 18.51 4.50
N ARG A 88 4.60 19.29 4.90
CA ARG A 88 3.28 19.32 4.25
C ARG A 88 3.36 19.67 2.77
N SER A 89 4.18 20.65 2.42
CA SER A 89 4.35 21.12 1.05
C SER A 89 5.01 20.06 0.17
N VAL A 90 5.95 19.28 0.70
CA VAL A 90 6.59 18.16 -0.02
C VAL A 90 5.55 17.10 -0.42
N VAL A 91 4.70 16.68 0.52
CA VAL A 91 3.64 15.67 0.25
C VAL A 91 2.59 16.22 -0.73
N THR A 92 2.23 17.50 -0.58
CA THR A 92 1.29 18.15 -1.52
C THR A 92 1.90 18.24 -2.92
N MET A 93 3.19 18.56 -3.01
CA MET A 93 3.91 18.67 -4.28
C MET A 93 4.07 17.31 -4.96
N SER A 94 4.32 16.23 -4.21
CA SER A 94 4.39 14.88 -4.79
C SER A 94 3.05 14.47 -5.40
N GLU A 95 1.94 14.67 -4.71
CA GLU A 95 0.60 14.40 -5.26
C GLU A 95 0.32 15.28 -6.49
N TRP A 96 0.70 16.56 -6.45
CA TRP A 96 0.53 17.47 -7.59
C TRP A 96 1.34 17.05 -8.81
N LEU A 97 2.56 16.53 -8.63
CA LEU A 97 3.41 16.00 -9.70
C LEU A 97 2.89 14.68 -10.27
N GLU A 98 2.22 13.86 -9.46
CA GLU A 98 1.57 12.61 -9.88
C GLU A 98 0.20 12.84 -10.55
N MET A 99 -0.45 13.97 -10.24
CA MET A 99 -1.78 14.30 -10.74
C MET A 99 -1.91 14.20 -12.27
N PRO A 100 -1.00 14.72 -13.12
CA PRO A 100 -1.16 14.63 -14.57
C PRO A 100 -1.23 13.19 -15.11
N LEU A 101 -0.58 12.23 -14.43
CA LEU A 101 -0.65 10.82 -14.78
C LEU A 101 -2.08 10.33 -14.59
N THR A 102 -2.60 10.43 -13.37
CA THR A 102 -3.93 9.88 -13.04
C THR A 102 -5.10 10.71 -13.58
N LYS A 103 -4.92 12.02 -13.79
CA LYS A 103 -5.97 12.96 -14.20
C LYS A 103 -6.62 12.60 -15.53
N LYS A 104 -5.86 12.12 -16.52
CA LYS A 104 -6.43 11.77 -17.83
C LYS A 104 -7.43 10.62 -17.72
N LEU A 105 -7.12 9.63 -16.88
CA LEU A 105 -7.99 8.47 -16.63
C LEU A 105 -9.19 8.88 -15.76
N ALA A 106 -8.96 9.69 -14.73
CA ALA A 106 -10.03 10.22 -13.89
C ALA A 106 -11.02 11.08 -14.70
N ASP A 107 -10.55 12.01 -15.53
CA ASP A 107 -11.42 12.84 -16.37
C ASP A 107 -12.14 12.02 -17.45
N ALA A 108 -11.55 10.93 -17.94
CA ALA A 108 -12.21 10.01 -18.86
C ALA A 108 -13.37 9.28 -18.19
N GLN A 109 -13.13 8.69 -17.03
CA GLN A 109 -14.16 8.03 -16.22
C GLN A 109 -15.28 9.03 -15.85
N ARG A 110 -14.91 10.23 -15.37
CA ARG A 110 -15.90 11.26 -15.01
C ARG A 110 -16.77 11.66 -16.20
N ARG A 111 -16.19 11.79 -17.40
CA ARG A 111 -16.97 12.07 -18.62
C ARG A 111 -17.97 10.94 -18.93
N GLU A 112 -17.55 9.68 -18.79
CA GLU A 112 -18.43 8.52 -19.00
C GLU A 112 -19.57 8.48 -17.98
N LEU A 113 -19.33 8.93 -16.74
CA LEU A 113 -20.32 9.07 -15.68
C LEU A 113 -21.18 10.35 -15.78
N GLY A 114 -20.93 11.22 -16.77
CA GLY A 114 -21.61 12.52 -16.87
C GLY A 114 -21.22 13.55 -15.79
N LEU A 115 -20.11 13.33 -15.08
CA LEU A 115 -19.59 14.22 -14.04
C LEU A 115 -18.72 15.35 -14.63
N PRO A 116 -18.70 16.55 -14.00
CA PRO A 116 -17.79 17.63 -14.38
C PRO A 116 -16.32 17.19 -14.26
N LYS A 117 -15.42 17.77 -15.06
CA LYS A 117 -13.97 17.50 -14.94
C LYS A 117 -13.45 17.75 -13.52
N ALA A 118 -12.51 16.93 -13.08
CA ALA A 118 -11.90 17.08 -11.76
C ALA A 118 -11.13 18.40 -11.67
N LYS A 119 -11.38 19.19 -10.61
CA LYS A 119 -10.63 20.40 -10.26
C LYS A 119 -9.81 20.14 -8.99
N GLY A 120 -8.54 20.53 -9.02
CA GLY A 120 -7.63 20.38 -7.87
C GLY A 120 -7.16 18.94 -7.63
N LEU A 121 -6.51 18.75 -6.48
CA LEU A 121 -5.91 17.47 -6.08
C LEU A 121 -6.99 16.44 -5.71
N PRO A 122 -6.80 15.16 -6.07
CA PRO A 122 -7.71 14.10 -5.68
C PRO A 122 -7.97 14.02 -4.17
N SER A 123 -6.92 14.09 -3.34
CA SER A 123 -7.02 14.07 -1.88
C SER A 123 -7.93 15.19 -1.35
N ARG A 124 -7.73 16.40 -1.87
CA ARG A 124 -8.51 17.58 -1.50
C ARG A 124 -9.99 17.41 -1.83
N ARG A 125 -10.32 16.85 -2.99
CA ARG A 125 -11.73 16.59 -3.36
C ARG A 125 -12.38 15.58 -2.42
N ILE A 126 -11.66 14.52 -2.03
CA ILE A 126 -12.16 13.49 -1.10
C ILE A 126 -12.46 14.11 0.26
N THR A 127 -11.52 14.91 0.80
CA THR A 127 -11.68 15.62 2.07
C THR A 127 -12.80 16.66 2.00
N GLU A 128 -12.88 17.49 0.94
CA GLU A 128 -13.92 18.52 0.77
C GLU A 128 -15.33 17.92 0.61
N ARG A 129 -15.44 16.68 0.11
CA ARG A 129 -16.71 15.93 0.05
C ARG A 129 -17.17 15.41 1.41
N GLY A 130 -16.37 15.57 2.47
CA GLY A 130 -16.71 15.04 3.80
C GLY A 130 -16.52 13.52 3.91
N SER A 131 -15.74 12.90 3.01
CA SER A 131 -15.48 11.46 3.05
C SER A 131 -14.73 11.07 4.32
N LEU A 132 -15.03 9.89 4.88
CA LEU A 132 -14.28 9.35 6.01
C LEU A 132 -12.90 8.88 5.53
N GLU A 133 -11.83 9.32 6.17
CA GLU A 133 -10.46 8.96 5.81
C GLU A 133 -9.81 8.23 7.00
N ILE A 134 -9.95 6.91 7.01
CA ILE A 134 -9.53 6.04 8.13
C ILE A 134 -8.02 5.83 8.11
N GLN A 135 -7.38 6.08 9.26
CA GLN A 135 -5.95 5.89 9.47
C GLN A 135 -5.73 4.53 10.14
N ALA A 136 -5.48 3.51 9.30
CA ALA A 136 -5.29 2.11 9.70
C ALA A 136 -3.84 1.82 10.05
N TYR A 137 -3.30 2.63 10.95
CA TYR A 137 -1.97 2.52 11.51
C TYR A 137 -1.96 3.16 12.89
N ASP A 138 -1.00 2.77 13.71
CA ASP A 138 -0.90 3.26 15.08
C ASP A 138 -0.28 4.67 15.12
N GLU A 139 -0.78 5.52 16.02
CA GLU A 139 -0.25 6.88 16.23
C GLU A 139 1.23 6.83 16.67
N VAL A 140 1.65 5.79 17.41
CA VAL A 140 3.03 5.63 17.88
C VAL A 140 4.03 5.59 16.73
N CYS A 141 3.61 5.14 15.55
CA CYS A 141 4.45 5.11 14.34
C CYS A 141 4.66 6.51 13.75
N PHE A 142 3.80 7.48 14.05
CA PHE A 142 3.84 8.85 13.53
C PHE A 142 3.54 9.89 14.63
N PRO A 143 4.46 10.07 15.59
CA PRO A 143 4.23 10.94 16.75
C PRO A 143 3.79 12.36 16.34
N GLY A 144 2.75 12.87 17.00
CA GLY A 144 2.23 14.22 16.76
C GLY A 144 1.26 14.35 15.57
N LEU A 145 1.06 13.29 14.77
CA LEU A 145 0.16 13.33 13.63
C LEU A 145 -1.31 13.45 14.05
N ALA A 146 -1.73 12.77 15.12
CA ALA A 146 -3.10 12.87 15.61
C ALA A 146 -3.43 14.29 16.08
N ALA A 147 -2.51 14.92 16.83
CA ALA A 147 -2.63 16.32 17.24
C ALA A 147 -2.70 17.27 16.03
N GLU A 148 -1.87 17.04 15.01
CA GLU A 148 -1.89 17.80 13.76
C GLU A 148 -3.22 17.67 13.00
N TRP A 149 -3.83 16.49 13.03
CA TRP A 149 -5.08 16.19 12.32
C TRP A 149 -6.35 16.39 13.15
N ALA A 150 -6.25 16.79 14.43
CA ALA A 150 -7.41 17.06 15.28
C ALA A 150 -8.43 18.03 14.65
N ARG A 151 -7.99 18.95 13.77
CA ARG A 151 -8.86 19.85 13.00
C ARG A 151 -9.82 19.14 12.03
N PHE A 152 -9.54 17.89 11.68
CA PHE A 152 -10.38 17.06 10.82
C PHE A 152 -11.35 16.20 11.64
N ASP A 153 -11.31 16.29 12.98
CA ASP A 153 -12.26 15.67 13.91
C ASP A 153 -12.63 14.22 13.51
N SER A 154 -13.92 13.90 13.38
CA SER A 154 -14.42 12.58 13.03
C SER A 154 -14.10 12.14 11.59
N GLN A 155 -13.53 13.02 10.76
CA GLN A 155 -13.21 12.71 9.37
C GLN A 155 -11.93 11.88 9.24
N ARG A 156 -10.98 11.99 10.20
CA ARG A 156 -9.69 11.27 10.14
C ARG A 156 -9.43 10.42 11.38
N PRO A 157 -10.28 9.41 11.67
CA PRO A 157 -10.08 8.58 12.83
C PRO A 157 -8.83 7.70 12.69
N PHE A 158 -8.09 7.57 13.79
CA PHE A 158 -7.05 6.56 13.95
C PHE A 158 -7.67 5.31 14.54
N VAL A 159 -7.53 4.19 13.82
CA VAL A 159 -8.13 2.90 14.22
C VAL A 159 -7.06 1.84 14.54
N GLY A 160 -5.78 2.20 14.44
CA GLY A 160 -4.67 1.28 14.62
C GLY A 160 -4.45 0.37 13.42
N ALA A 161 -3.42 -0.46 13.50
CA ALA A 161 -3.16 -1.46 12.48
C ALA A 161 -4.28 -2.52 12.49
N LEU A 162 -4.93 -2.72 11.35
CA LEU A 162 -6.00 -3.72 11.23
C LEU A 162 -5.40 -5.09 10.96
N THR A 163 -5.71 -6.04 11.84
CA THR A 163 -5.38 -7.46 11.70
C THR A 163 -6.68 -8.26 11.62
N VAL A 164 -6.74 -9.24 10.72
CA VAL A 164 -7.90 -10.15 10.62
C VAL A 164 -7.77 -11.31 11.62
N GLU A 165 -6.59 -11.48 12.24
CA GLU A 165 -6.26 -12.60 13.13
C GLU A 165 -6.61 -13.96 12.51
N SER A 166 -6.48 -14.05 11.18
CA SER A 166 -6.73 -15.29 10.44
C SER A 166 -5.66 -16.31 10.75
N THR A 167 -6.10 -17.51 11.13
CA THR A 167 -5.22 -18.66 11.29
C THR A 167 -4.80 -19.21 9.94
N THR A 168 -3.65 -19.88 9.91
CA THR A 168 -3.17 -20.65 8.76
C THR A 168 -3.01 -22.13 9.11
N ASP A 169 -3.05 -22.99 8.09
CA ASP A 169 -2.90 -24.44 8.28
C ASP A 169 -1.51 -24.84 8.85
N THR A 170 -0.56 -23.90 8.90
CA THR A 170 0.80 -24.13 9.42
C THR A 170 1.02 -23.52 10.81
N ASP A 171 0.02 -22.85 11.41
CA ASP A 171 0.17 -22.16 12.70
C ASP A 171 0.60 -23.12 13.81
N ASP A 172 -0.05 -24.29 13.92
CA ASP A 172 0.26 -25.30 14.95
C ASP A 172 1.66 -25.90 14.76
N GLU A 173 2.06 -26.14 13.51
CA GLU A 173 3.39 -26.65 13.18
C GLU A 173 4.48 -25.63 13.55
N VAL A 174 4.28 -24.36 13.18
CA VAL A 174 5.20 -23.27 13.46
C VAL A 174 5.28 -23.03 14.97
N ALA A 175 4.14 -22.98 15.67
CA ALA A 175 4.09 -22.81 17.12
C ALA A 175 4.83 -23.94 17.86
N SER A 176 4.62 -25.20 17.43
CA SER A 176 5.32 -26.37 17.98
C SER A 176 6.83 -26.30 17.74
N TRP A 177 7.26 -25.91 16.52
CA TRP A 177 8.68 -25.74 16.19
C TRP A 177 9.34 -24.61 16.98
N ILE A 178 8.63 -23.48 17.17
CA ILE A 178 9.10 -22.37 18.02
C ILE A 178 9.29 -22.86 19.46
N ALA A 179 8.29 -23.55 20.03
CA ALA A 179 8.32 -24.03 21.41
C ALA A 179 9.43 -25.07 21.68
N ALA A 180 9.86 -25.82 20.67
CA ALA A 180 10.87 -26.87 20.78
C ALA A 180 12.33 -26.38 20.88
N GLY A 181 12.59 -25.07 20.88
CA GLY A 181 13.95 -24.54 20.99
C GLY A 181 14.02 -23.06 21.37
N THR A 182 15.19 -22.44 21.17
CA THR A 182 15.42 -21.02 21.49
C THR A 182 14.60 -20.09 20.59
N PRO A 183 14.05 -18.95 21.07
CA PRO A 183 13.26 -18.05 20.24
C PRO A 183 13.93 -17.73 18.89
N PRO A 184 13.28 -17.97 17.73
CA PRO A 184 13.90 -17.71 16.43
C PRO A 184 13.78 -16.23 16.05
N ILE A 185 14.61 -15.81 15.09
CA ILE A 185 14.45 -14.55 14.37
C ILE A 185 13.49 -14.78 13.20
N PHE A 186 12.44 -13.95 13.10
CA PHE A 186 11.50 -13.96 11.99
C PHE A 186 11.97 -13.06 10.83
N PHE A 187 11.96 -13.61 9.62
CA PHE A 187 12.26 -12.90 8.38
C PHE A 187 11.04 -12.94 7.47
N GLY A 188 10.47 -11.78 7.14
CA GLY A 188 9.33 -11.67 6.23
C GLY A 188 9.56 -10.56 5.20
N PHE A 189 9.31 -10.87 3.93
CA PHE A 189 9.59 -9.97 2.80
C PHE A 189 8.33 -9.35 2.16
N GLY A 190 7.15 -9.67 2.70
CA GLY A 190 5.88 -9.20 2.16
C GLY A 190 5.59 -9.76 0.76
N SER A 191 4.77 -9.05 -0.01
CA SER A 191 4.28 -9.50 -1.31
C SER A 191 5.27 -9.31 -2.48
N MET A 192 6.31 -8.50 -2.28
CA MET A 192 7.29 -8.23 -3.34
C MET A 192 8.38 -9.31 -3.30
N PRO A 193 8.59 -10.07 -4.40
CA PRO A 193 9.63 -11.10 -4.42
C PRO A 193 11.01 -10.50 -4.21
N VAL A 194 11.87 -11.19 -3.46
CA VAL A 194 13.29 -10.82 -3.34
C VAL A 194 14.02 -11.15 -4.64
N ALA A 195 15.05 -10.35 -4.97
CA ALA A 195 15.75 -10.46 -6.25
C ALA A 195 16.53 -11.77 -6.42
N SER A 196 17.10 -12.30 -5.33
CA SER A 196 17.81 -13.57 -5.33
C SER A 196 17.40 -14.40 -4.10
N PRO A 197 16.41 -15.31 -4.24
CA PRO A 197 15.92 -16.11 -3.12
C PRO A 197 17.03 -16.96 -2.49
N VAL A 198 17.83 -17.66 -3.31
CA VAL A 198 18.91 -18.53 -2.82
C VAL A 198 19.97 -17.74 -2.05
N ASP A 199 20.44 -16.63 -2.61
CA ASP A 199 21.47 -15.82 -1.93
C ASP A 199 20.93 -15.19 -0.65
N THR A 200 19.66 -14.80 -0.64
CA THR A 200 18.99 -14.25 0.55
C THR A 200 18.96 -15.29 1.68
N LEU A 201 18.65 -16.55 1.37
CA LEU A 201 18.64 -17.61 2.38
C LEU A 201 20.03 -18.01 2.83
N ALA A 202 21.01 -18.05 1.92
CA ALA A 202 22.40 -18.29 2.28
C ALA A 202 22.90 -17.20 3.24
N MET A 203 22.55 -15.93 2.98
CA MET A 203 22.87 -14.81 3.86
C MET A 203 22.20 -14.93 5.24
N ILE A 204 20.89 -15.21 5.29
CA ILE A 204 20.16 -15.41 6.55
C ILE A 204 20.78 -16.56 7.35
N SER A 205 21.07 -17.68 6.69
CA SER A 205 21.64 -18.87 7.34
C SER A 205 23.02 -18.59 7.91
N ALA A 206 23.88 -17.88 7.17
CA ALA A 206 25.21 -17.50 7.62
C ALA A 206 25.14 -16.56 8.84
N ALA A 207 24.28 -15.54 8.79
CA ALA A 207 24.09 -14.60 9.91
C ALA A 207 23.56 -15.29 11.17
N CYS A 208 22.58 -16.20 11.01
CA CYS A 208 22.03 -16.94 12.15
C CYS A 208 23.05 -17.91 12.74
N ALA A 209 23.89 -18.56 11.91
CA ALA A 209 24.96 -19.42 12.38
C ALA A 209 26.03 -18.65 13.17
N GLU A 210 26.35 -17.42 12.77
CA GLU A 210 27.29 -16.55 13.50
C GLU A 210 26.71 -16.10 14.85
N LEU A 211 25.41 -15.81 14.91
CA LEU A 211 24.73 -15.39 16.13
C LEU A 211 24.32 -16.55 17.05
N GLY A 212 24.33 -17.79 16.55
CA GLY A 212 23.81 -18.95 17.27
C GLY A 212 22.28 -18.97 17.37
N GLU A 213 21.58 -18.26 16.48
CA GLU A 213 20.13 -18.08 16.50
C GLU A 213 19.42 -19.00 15.49
N ARG A 214 18.14 -19.28 15.73
CA ARG A 214 17.28 -20.00 14.77
C ARG A 214 16.59 -19.00 13.85
N ALA A 215 16.23 -19.42 12.63
CA ALA A 215 15.53 -18.57 11.67
C ALA A 215 14.15 -19.14 11.29
N LEU A 216 13.12 -18.29 11.31
CA LEU A 216 11.82 -18.54 10.70
C LEU A 216 11.65 -17.63 9.50
N VAL A 217 11.54 -18.17 8.29
CA VAL A 217 11.45 -17.38 7.06
C VAL A 217 10.07 -17.51 6.43
N CYS A 218 9.34 -16.40 6.38
CA CYS A 218 8.07 -16.29 5.66
C CYS A 218 8.33 -15.93 4.19
N ALA A 219 7.91 -16.83 3.30
CA ALA A 219 8.16 -16.72 1.87
C ALA A 219 7.51 -15.49 1.22
N GLY A 220 6.31 -15.12 1.67
CA GLY A 220 5.57 -14.00 1.09
C GLY A 220 5.34 -14.18 -0.42
N GLY A 221 5.71 -13.19 -1.22
CA GLY A 221 5.70 -13.27 -2.68
C GLY A 221 6.90 -14.00 -3.32
N THR A 222 7.86 -14.44 -2.51
CA THR A 222 9.08 -15.11 -2.98
C THR A 222 8.91 -16.62 -3.02
N ASP A 223 9.28 -17.26 -4.12
CA ASP A 223 9.40 -18.72 -4.18
C ASP A 223 10.79 -19.16 -3.68
N PHE A 224 10.81 -19.82 -2.52
CA PHE A 224 12.02 -20.42 -1.92
C PHE A 224 12.12 -21.93 -2.15
N ALA A 225 11.21 -22.57 -2.89
CA ALA A 225 11.16 -24.03 -3.06
C ALA A 225 12.42 -24.63 -3.72
N ARG A 226 13.24 -23.81 -4.38
CA ARG A 226 14.51 -24.22 -5.01
C ARG A 226 15.75 -24.02 -4.13
N ALA A 227 15.60 -23.55 -2.90
CA ALA A 227 16.71 -23.35 -2.00
C ALA A 227 17.05 -24.61 -1.18
N PRO A 228 18.33 -24.86 -0.85
CA PRO A 228 18.71 -26.01 -0.03
C PRO A 228 18.06 -25.94 1.35
N THR A 229 17.43 -27.01 1.80
CA THR A 229 16.93 -27.17 3.17
C THR A 229 18.09 -27.53 4.10
N SER A 230 18.29 -26.76 5.18
CA SER A 230 19.15 -27.15 6.30
C SER A 230 18.29 -27.54 7.49
N ASN A 231 18.81 -28.38 8.40
CA ASN A 231 18.12 -28.74 9.66
C ASN A 231 17.83 -27.53 10.58
N THR A 232 18.33 -26.35 10.23
CA THR A 232 18.19 -25.08 10.98
C THR A 232 17.20 -24.10 10.34
N SER A 233 16.61 -24.44 9.19
CA SER A 233 15.65 -23.59 8.46
C SER A 233 14.40 -24.39 8.06
N ARG A 234 13.21 -23.83 8.33
CA ARG A 234 11.92 -24.38 7.86
C ARG A 234 11.22 -23.38 6.95
N TRP A 235 10.51 -23.92 5.95
CA TRP A 235 9.77 -23.17 4.95
C TRP A 235 8.28 -23.41 5.13
N SER A 236 7.50 -22.35 5.35
CA SER A 236 6.05 -22.41 5.15
C SER A 236 5.76 -21.88 3.76
N ALA A 237 5.36 -22.77 2.85
CA ALA A 237 4.50 -22.36 1.75
C ALA A 237 3.08 -22.11 2.31
N ARG A 238 2.26 -21.35 1.59
CA ARG A 238 0.83 -21.25 1.88
C ARG A 238 0.17 -22.61 1.74
#